data_AF-A0A3P1UYA8-F1
#
_entry.id   AF-A0A3P1UYA8-F1
#
_cell.length_a   1.000
_cell.length_b   1.000
_cell.length_c   1.000
_cell.angle_alpha   90.00
_cell.angle_beta   90.00
_cell.angle_gamma   90.00
#
_symmetry.space_group_name_H-M   'P 1'
#
loop_
_entity.id
_entity.type
_entity.pdbx_description
1 polymer ?
#
loop_
_entity_poly.entity_id
_entity_poly.type
_entity_poly.pdbx_seq_one_letter_code
_entity_poly.pdbx_strand_id
1 'polypeptide(L)'
;MRCGAELVADTSISLIAFQYPKPEKRDELEARLKELAKASALEQGCLAYELSTLADNNSVFVFYERWASQADLDRHFNGETFQAFWNERMTYLTKDVEVKILQSV
;
A
#
# COMPACT_ATOMS: atom_id res chain seq x y z
N MET A 1 28.26 -0.91 -34.17
CA MET A 1 27.42 -1.88 -33.43
C MET A 1 27.48 -1.50 -31.95
N ARG A 2 26.43 -0.88 -31.43
CA ARG A 2 26.21 -0.78 -29.98
C ARG A 2 24.84 -1.40 -29.70
N CYS A 3 24.87 -2.32 -28.76
CA CYS A 3 23.78 -3.17 -28.31
C CYS A 3 22.55 -2.32 -27.99
N GLY A 4 21.38 -2.72 -28.51
CA GLY A 4 20.11 -2.16 -28.08
C GLY A 4 19.90 -2.52 -26.61
N ALA A 5 19.93 -1.52 -25.74
CA ALA A 5 19.24 -1.64 -24.48
C ALA A 5 17.75 -1.63 -24.83
N GLU A 6 17.15 -2.81 -24.83
CA GLU A 6 15.71 -2.93 -24.92
C GLU A 6 15.12 -2.17 -23.74
N LEU A 7 14.37 -1.11 -24.02
CA LEU A 7 13.54 -0.44 -23.02
C LEU A 7 12.55 -1.49 -22.53
N VAL A 8 12.87 -2.16 -21.42
CA VAL A 8 11.89 -2.98 -20.72
C VAL A 8 10.81 -2.02 -20.26
N ALA A 9 9.61 -2.15 -20.82
CA ALA A 9 8.46 -1.37 -20.39
C ALA A 9 8.32 -1.49 -18.87
N ASP A 10 8.13 -0.37 -18.17
CA ASP A 10 7.93 -0.40 -16.73
C ASP A 10 6.61 -1.12 -16.44
N THR A 11 6.70 -2.37 -15.99
CA THR A 11 5.56 -3.20 -15.60
C THR A 11 5.10 -2.91 -14.17
N SER A 12 5.80 -2.01 -13.46
CA SER A 12 5.49 -1.73 -12.07
C SER A 12 4.15 -1.02 -11.91
N ILE A 13 3.46 -1.37 -10.84
CA ILE A 13 2.21 -0.74 -10.44
C ILE A 13 2.50 0.08 -9.19
N SER A 14 2.23 1.38 -9.25
CA SER A 14 2.30 2.27 -8.10
C SER A 14 0.89 2.65 -7.67
N LEU A 15 0.64 2.72 -6.37
CA LEU A 15 -0.64 3.16 -5.85
C LEU A 15 -0.50 3.96 -4.56
N ILE A 16 -1.55 4.70 -4.25
CA ILE A 16 -1.74 5.36 -2.97
C ILE A 16 -3.01 4.80 -2.32
N ALA A 17 -2.92 4.35 -1.08
CA ALA A 17 -4.07 3.90 -0.30
C ALA A 17 -4.27 4.82 0.91
N PHE A 18 -5.47 5.39 1.04
CA PHE A 18 -5.84 6.28 2.14
C PHE A 18 -6.71 5.56 3.17
N GLN A 19 -6.34 5.67 4.44
CA GLN A 19 -7.08 5.11 5.56
C GLN A 19 -7.60 6.25 6.46
N TYR A 20 -8.92 6.26 6.66
CA TYR A 20 -9.62 7.29 7.44
C TYR A 20 -10.08 6.70 8.78
N PRO A 21 -9.24 6.71 9.82
CA PRO A 21 -9.59 6.12 11.11
C PRO A 21 -10.79 6.79 11.75
N LYS A 22 -11.57 6.02 12.50
CA LYS A 22 -12.41 6.56 13.58
C LYS A 22 -11.48 7.20 14.61
N PRO A 23 -11.78 8.40 15.14
CA PRO A 23 -10.89 9.10 16.04
C PRO A 23 -10.44 8.26 17.25
N GLU A 24 -11.34 7.48 17.82
CA GLU A 24 -11.11 6.62 18.98
C GLU A 24 -10.33 5.34 18.67
N LYS A 25 -10.11 5.02 17.38
CA LYS A 25 -9.37 3.84 16.92
C LYS A 25 -8.05 4.16 16.23
N ARG A 26 -7.66 5.44 16.19
CA ARG A 26 -6.49 5.92 15.47
C ARG A 26 -5.19 5.22 15.89
N ASP A 27 -4.89 5.17 17.18
CA ASP A 27 -3.63 4.63 17.68
C ASP A 27 -3.57 3.10 17.48
N GLU A 28 -4.70 2.40 17.67
CA GLU A 28 -4.82 0.97 17.38
C GLU A 28 -4.58 0.69 15.88
N LEU A 29 -5.18 1.51 15.01
CA LEU A 29 -4.97 1.40 13.57
C LEU A 29 -3.51 1.68 13.20
N GLU A 30 -2.87 2.71 13.77
CA GLU A 30 -1.48 3.04 13.49
C GLU A 30 -0.54 1.87 13.79
N ALA A 31 -0.72 1.22 14.95
CA ALA A 31 0.04 0.03 15.31
C ALA A 31 -0.16 -1.09 14.28
N ARG A 32 -1.42 -1.32 13.87
CA ARG A 32 -1.76 -2.35 12.88
C ARG A 32 -1.18 -2.06 11.49
N LEU A 33 -1.24 -0.82 11.04
CA LEU A 33 -0.67 -0.39 9.75
C LEU A 33 0.85 -0.48 9.76
N LYS A 34 1.52 -0.20 10.88
CA LYS A 34 2.98 -0.38 11.01
C LYS A 34 3.39 -1.84 10.93
N GLU A 35 2.60 -2.77 11.45
CA GLU A 35 2.83 -4.21 11.30
C GLU A 35 2.66 -4.64 9.85
N LEU A 36 1.55 -4.21 9.20
CA LEU A 36 1.30 -4.47 7.80
C LEU A 36 2.47 -3.95 6.94
N ALA A 37 2.91 -2.71 7.16
CA ALA A 37 4.03 -2.12 6.43
C ALA A 37 5.32 -2.94 6.52
N LYS A 38 5.68 -3.40 7.72
CA LYS A 38 6.87 -4.22 7.95
C LYS A 38 6.80 -5.57 7.22
N ALA A 39 5.62 -6.19 7.21
CA ALA A 39 5.41 -7.46 6.53
C ALA A 39 5.39 -7.29 5.01
N SER A 40 4.64 -6.32 4.49
CA SER A 40 4.52 -6.05 3.04
C SER A 40 5.86 -5.69 2.41
N ALA A 41 6.71 -4.93 3.11
CA ALA A 41 8.03 -4.57 2.63
C ALA A 41 8.97 -5.77 2.39
N LEU A 42 8.68 -6.94 2.97
CA LEU A 42 9.43 -8.18 2.78
C LEU A 42 8.84 -9.08 1.69
N GLU A 43 7.68 -8.71 1.11
CA GLU A 43 7.02 -9.51 0.10
C GLU A 43 7.78 -9.48 -1.23
N GLN A 44 7.81 -10.63 -1.91
CA GLN A 44 8.43 -10.74 -3.22
C GLN A 44 7.71 -9.83 -4.23
N GLY A 45 8.49 -8.93 -4.84
CA GLY A 45 7.98 -7.97 -5.83
C GLY A 45 7.54 -6.63 -5.22
N CYS A 46 7.58 -6.46 -3.89
CA CYS A 46 7.42 -5.16 -3.26
C CYS A 46 8.67 -4.29 -3.54
N LEU A 47 8.47 -3.15 -4.19
CA LEU A 47 9.51 -2.16 -4.50
C LEU A 47 9.47 -0.96 -3.54
N ALA A 48 8.28 -0.61 -3.04
CA ALA A 48 8.07 0.39 -2.01
C ALA A 48 6.77 0.07 -1.23
N TYR A 49 6.77 0.31 0.08
CA TYR A 49 5.59 0.21 0.94
C TYR A 49 5.77 1.15 2.14
N GLU A 50 5.39 2.41 1.95
CA GLU A 50 5.71 3.50 2.88
C GLU A 50 4.45 4.02 3.57
N LEU A 51 4.42 3.94 4.90
CA LEU A 51 3.36 4.52 5.73
C LEU A 51 3.66 5.98 6.06
N SER A 52 2.70 6.86 5.79
CA SER A 52 2.78 8.30 6.08
C SER A 52 1.42 8.82 6.57
N THR A 53 1.38 10.10 6.94
CA THR A 53 0.14 10.84 7.17
C THR A 53 0.08 12.04 6.24
N LEU A 54 -1.12 12.55 5.94
CA LEU A 54 -1.24 13.81 5.20
C LEU A 54 -0.65 14.98 6.01
N ALA A 55 0.03 15.90 5.32
CA ALA A 55 0.65 17.06 5.96
C ALA A 55 -0.38 18.06 6.50
N ASP A 56 -1.51 18.21 5.82
CA ASP A 56 -2.61 19.08 6.20
C ASP A 56 -3.65 18.40 7.11
N ASN A 57 -3.61 17.07 7.19
CA ASN A 57 -4.47 16.28 8.07
C ASN A 57 -3.76 15.02 8.55
N ASN A 58 -3.02 15.14 9.66
CA ASN A 58 -2.30 14.02 10.25
C ASN A 58 -3.22 12.86 10.67
N SER A 59 -4.55 13.06 10.76
CA SER A 59 -5.51 12.03 11.13
C SER A 59 -5.65 10.94 10.07
N VAL A 60 -5.30 11.23 8.81
CA VAL A 60 -5.39 10.29 7.69
C VAL A 60 -4.05 9.61 7.48
N PHE A 61 -4.06 8.28 7.49
CA PHE A 61 -2.89 7.49 7.09
C PHE A 61 -2.91 7.26 5.59
N VAL A 62 -1.70 7.17 5.02
CA VAL A 62 -1.47 7.02 3.59
C VAL A 62 -0.37 5.99 3.39
N PHE A 63 -0.65 4.97 2.58
CA PHE A 63 0.39 4.13 2.00
C PHE A 63 0.75 4.65 0.61
N TYR A 64 2.04 4.79 0.34
CA TYR A 64 2.56 4.72 -1.01
C TYR A 64 3.11 3.31 -1.23
N GLU A 65 2.63 2.63 -2.26
CA GLU A 65 3.07 1.30 -2.63
C GLU A 65 3.58 1.28 -4.06
N ARG A 66 4.60 0.47 -4.31
CA ARG A 66 5.06 0.14 -5.64
C ARG A 66 5.38 -1.34 -5.73
N TRP A 67 4.87 -1.99 -6.75
CA TRP A 67 4.97 -3.43 -6.98
C TRP A 67 5.58 -3.70 -8.35
N ALA A 68 6.45 -4.69 -8.47
CA ALA A 68 7.18 -4.98 -9.71
C ALA A 68 6.26 -5.43 -10.87
N SER A 69 5.10 -5.99 -10.56
CA SER A 69 4.08 -6.39 -11.52
C SER A 69 2.68 -6.45 -10.90
N GLN A 70 1.65 -6.51 -11.73
CA GLN A 70 0.27 -6.79 -11.29
C GLN A 70 0.16 -8.12 -10.53
N ALA A 71 0.91 -9.16 -10.95
CA ALA A 71 0.87 -10.45 -10.29
C ALA A 71 1.45 -10.40 -8.86
N ASP A 72 2.41 -9.51 -8.60
CA ASP A 72 2.95 -9.30 -7.26
C ASP A 72 1.95 -8.55 -6.38
N LEU A 73 1.28 -7.52 -6.92
CA LEU A 73 0.20 -6.80 -6.24
C LEU A 73 -1.00 -7.73 -5.94
N ASP A 74 -1.39 -8.58 -6.87
CA ASP A 74 -2.46 -9.55 -6.66
C ASP A 74 -2.07 -10.54 -5.55
N ARG A 75 -0.80 -10.97 -5.50
CA ARG A 75 -0.31 -11.84 -4.43
C ARG A 75 -0.38 -11.15 -3.07
N HIS A 76 -0.01 -9.87 -3.01
CA HIS A 76 -0.14 -9.05 -1.80
C HIS A 76 -1.60 -9.04 -1.32
N PHE A 77 -2.54 -8.70 -2.20
CA PHE A 77 -3.95 -8.65 -1.85
C PHE A 77 -4.56 -10.00 -1.47
N ASN A 78 -3.99 -11.12 -1.93
CA ASN A 78 -4.42 -12.46 -1.53
C ASN A 78 -3.63 -13.04 -0.34
N GLY A 79 -2.60 -12.33 0.14
CA GLY A 79 -1.74 -12.78 1.22
C GLY A 79 -2.43 -12.77 2.58
N GLU A 80 -2.03 -13.68 3.47
CA GLU A 80 -2.64 -13.84 4.80
C GLU A 80 -2.55 -12.56 5.64
N THR A 81 -1.41 -11.88 5.62
CA THR A 81 -1.21 -10.62 6.36
C THR A 81 -2.17 -9.54 5.90
N PHE A 82 -2.29 -9.32 4.59
CA PHE A 82 -3.20 -8.34 4.03
C PHE A 82 -4.65 -8.71 4.33
N GLN A 83 -5.04 -9.96 4.10
CA GLN A 83 -6.40 -10.43 4.36
C GLN A 83 -6.79 -10.32 5.84
N ALA A 84 -5.85 -10.56 6.76
CA ALA A 84 -6.09 -10.37 8.19
C ALA A 84 -6.47 -8.92 8.50
N PHE A 85 -5.72 -7.92 7.98
CA PHE A 85 -6.08 -6.51 8.11
C PHE A 85 -7.37 -6.18 7.35
N TRP A 86 -7.51 -6.65 6.12
CA TRP A 86 -8.63 -6.31 5.24
C TRP A 86 -9.97 -6.73 5.83
N ASN A 87 -10.04 -7.90 6.45
CA ASN A 87 -11.26 -8.42 7.07
C ASN A 87 -11.71 -7.63 8.30
N GLU A 88 -10.78 -7.02 9.04
CA GLU A 88 -11.08 -6.23 10.25
C GLU A 88 -11.09 -4.72 10.01
N ARG A 89 -10.71 -4.24 8.82
CA ARG A 89 -10.47 -2.82 8.53
C ARG A 89 -11.61 -1.90 8.98
N MET A 90 -12.87 -2.32 8.82
CA MET A 90 -14.04 -1.50 9.18
C MET A 90 -14.26 -1.37 10.70
N THR A 91 -13.57 -2.16 11.51
CA THR A 91 -13.43 -1.90 12.95
C THR A 91 -12.79 -0.54 13.19
N TYR A 92 -11.77 -0.20 12.38
CA TYR A 92 -10.96 1.00 12.54
C TYR A 92 -11.45 2.19 11.72
N LEU A 93 -12.04 1.96 10.53
CA LEU A 93 -12.25 3.02 9.54
C LEU A 93 -13.67 3.61 9.56
N THR A 94 -13.75 4.91 9.26
CA THR A 94 -15.03 5.63 9.07
C THR A 94 -15.66 5.37 7.70
N LYS A 95 -14.83 5.09 6.70
CA LYS A 95 -15.19 4.65 5.35
C LYS A 95 -14.14 3.66 4.85
N ASP A 96 -14.47 2.92 3.80
CA ASP A 96 -13.54 1.96 3.21
C ASP A 96 -12.25 2.64 2.70
N VAL A 97 -11.19 1.85 2.51
CA VAL A 97 -9.89 2.30 2.01
C VAL A 97 -10.06 2.86 0.61
N GLU A 98 -9.56 4.08 0.38
CA GLU A 98 -9.57 4.71 -0.93
C GLU A 98 -8.24 4.43 -1.63
N VAL A 99 -8.29 3.77 -2.80
CA VAL A 99 -7.09 3.41 -3.56
C VAL A 99 -7.02 4.23 -4.85
N LYS A 100 -5.84 4.79 -5.13
CA LYS A 100 -5.52 5.49 -6.38
C LYS A 100 -4.35 4.79 -7.05
N ILE A 101 -4.57 4.20 -8.22
CA ILE A 101 -3.47 3.71 -9.06
C ILE A 101 -2.81 4.91 -9.74
N LEU A 102 -1.48 4.95 -9.72
CA LEU A 102 -0.69 6.02 -10.32
C LEU A 102 -0.19 5.61 -11.70
N GLN A 103 -0.02 6.60 -12.57
CA GLN A 103 0.63 6.44 -13.87
C GLN A 103 1.86 7.35 -13.90
N SER A 104 3.00 6.78 -14.30
CA SER A 104 4.20 7.55 -14.59
C SER A 104 4.00 8.35 -15.88
N VAL A 105 4.45 9.60 -15.89
CA VAL A 105 4.43 10.50 -17.06
C VAL A 105 5.81 10.68 -17.66
#